data_AF-A0A060UVP5-F1
#
_entry.id   AF-A0A060UVP5-F1
#
_cell.length_a   1.000
_cell.length_b   1.000
_cell.length_c   1.000
_cell.angle_alpha   90.00
_cell.angle_beta   90.00
_cell.angle_gamma   90.00
#
_symmetry.space_group_name_H-M   'P 1'
#
loop_
_entity.id
_entity.type
_entity.pdbx_description
1 polymer ?
#
loop_
_entity_poly.entity_id
_entity_poly.type
_entity_poly.pdbx_seq_one_letter_code
_entity_poly.pdbx_strand_id
1 'polypeptide(L)'
;MYKGKFTASILLLLGLTVPVLSWAEGSMLNLRNQAEDSPASLQQLQNQADTGNRAAGYYLGTLYDPDLKLGHIEKPDWVRATYWYQRSAQSQKDPVTCYPNKAVAQTAAGIGTWWRTEAEENLKNGDNDNGHC
;
A
#
# COMPACT_ATOMS: atom_id res chain seq x y z
N MET A 1 49.47 6.87 -39.03
CA MET A 1 49.46 6.41 -37.62
C MET A 1 48.75 5.06 -37.55
N TYR A 2 49.22 4.23 -36.62
CA TYR A 2 49.26 2.75 -36.64
C TYR A 2 47.90 2.05 -36.38
N LYS A 3 47.75 0.84 -36.95
CA LYS A 3 46.65 -0.12 -36.72
C LYS A 3 46.72 -0.72 -35.30
N GLY A 4 45.58 -1.09 -34.71
CA GLY A 4 45.56 -1.98 -33.54
C GLY A 4 44.16 -2.50 -33.23
N LYS A 5 43.96 -3.82 -33.36
CA LYS A 5 42.81 -4.53 -32.81
C LYS A 5 43.09 -4.79 -31.32
N PHE A 6 42.23 -4.33 -30.43
CA PHE A 6 42.22 -4.74 -29.01
C PHE A 6 40.85 -5.31 -28.69
N THR A 7 40.81 -6.62 -28.43
CA THR A 7 39.74 -7.26 -27.68
C THR A 7 39.89 -6.86 -26.21
N ALA A 8 38.90 -6.17 -25.65
CA ALA A 8 38.80 -5.95 -24.21
C ALA A 8 37.33 -6.05 -23.80
N SER A 9 36.96 -7.21 -23.26
CA SER A 9 35.78 -7.36 -22.41
C SER A 9 35.97 -6.47 -21.19
N ILE A 10 35.12 -5.44 -21.04
CA ILE A 10 35.03 -4.64 -19.82
C ILE A 10 33.57 -4.65 -19.37
N LEU A 11 33.38 -5.18 -18.18
CA LEU A 11 32.15 -5.15 -17.39
C LEU A 11 31.57 -3.74 -17.34
N LEU A 12 30.32 -3.59 -17.77
CA LEU A 12 29.45 -2.53 -17.30
C LEU A 12 28.19 -3.21 -16.76
N LEU A 13 28.26 -3.56 -15.48
CA LEU A 13 27.11 -3.71 -14.62
C LEU A 13 26.33 -2.39 -14.72
N LEU A 14 25.33 -2.37 -15.61
CA LEU A 14 24.31 -1.34 -15.63
C LEU A 14 23.53 -1.49 -14.33
N GLY A 15 24.05 -0.83 -13.28
CA GLY A 15 23.28 -0.43 -12.14
C GLY A 15 22.13 0.42 -12.64
N LEU A 16 21.01 -0.23 -12.92
CA LEU A 16 19.70 0.41 -12.93
C LEU A 16 19.41 0.78 -11.49
N THR A 17 20.03 1.86 -11.02
CA THR A 17 19.46 2.66 -9.95
C THR A 17 18.16 3.22 -10.50
N VAL A 18 17.08 2.46 -10.35
CA VAL A 18 15.74 3.01 -10.51
C VAL A 18 15.67 4.15 -9.50
N PRO A 19 15.49 5.41 -9.92
CA PRO A 19 15.28 6.47 -8.96
C PRO A 19 14.06 6.07 -8.13
N VAL A 20 14.23 5.94 -6.82
CA VAL A 20 13.13 5.78 -5.88
C VAL A 20 12.37 7.11 -5.94
N LEU A 21 11.44 7.23 -6.89
CA LEU A 21 10.48 8.31 -6.95
C LEU A 21 9.66 8.22 -5.66
N SER A 22 9.72 9.28 -4.88
CA SER A 22 8.82 9.55 -3.77
C SER A 22 7.40 9.61 -4.31
N TRP A 23 6.63 8.54 -4.16
CA TRP A 23 5.25 8.47 -4.59
C TRP A 23 4.35 9.12 -3.54
N ALA A 24 3.99 10.38 -3.75
CA ALA A 24 2.97 11.06 -2.96
C ALA A 24 1.57 10.57 -3.40
N GLU A 25 0.84 9.98 -2.46
CA GLU A 25 -0.63 9.76 -2.36
C GLU A 25 -1.39 9.19 -3.59
N GLY A 26 -1.34 9.81 -4.76
CA GLY A 26 -2.11 9.42 -5.94
C GLY A 26 -1.69 8.08 -6.59
N SER A 27 -0.46 7.62 -6.34
CA SER A 27 0.03 6.36 -6.91
C SER A 27 -0.60 5.12 -6.28
N MET A 28 -0.85 5.16 -4.96
CA MET A 28 -1.27 3.99 -4.20
C MET A 28 -2.77 3.73 -4.35
N LEU A 29 -3.57 4.80 -4.42
CA LEU A 29 -4.97 4.70 -4.81
C LEU A 29 -5.12 4.12 -6.22
N ASN A 30 -4.33 4.61 -7.18
CA ASN A 30 -4.34 4.08 -8.54
C ASN A 30 -3.90 2.60 -8.59
N LEU A 31 -2.89 2.22 -7.82
CA LEU A 31 -2.48 0.82 -7.70
C LEU A 31 -3.59 -0.05 -7.09
N ARG A 32 -4.28 0.44 -6.06
CA ARG A 32 -5.44 -0.25 -5.48
C ARG A 32 -6.54 -0.44 -6.52
N ASN A 33 -6.92 0.60 -7.25
CA ASN A 33 -7.96 0.52 -8.26
C ASN A 33 -7.62 -0.50 -9.35
N GLN A 34 -6.35 -0.58 -9.78
CA GLN A 34 -5.91 -1.63 -10.70
C GLN A 34 -5.98 -3.02 -10.07
N ALA A 35 -5.63 -3.13 -8.78
CA ALA A 35 -5.66 -4.37 -8.02
C ALA A 35 -7.08 -4.90 -7.73
N GLU A 36 -8.15 -4.16 -8.05
CA GLU A 36 -9.52 -4.67 -8.00
C GLU A 36 -9.70 -5.85 -8.97
N ASP A 37 -9.08 -5.78 -10.17
CA ASP A 37 -9.23 -6.75 -11.25
C ASP A 37 -7.91 -7.35 -11.79
N SER A 38 -6.75 -6.83 -11.39
CA SER A 38 -5.42 -7.30 -11.84
C SER A 38 -4.68 -8.09 -10.76
N PRO A 39 -4.47 -9.41 -10.91
CA PRO A 39 -3.64 -10.21 -10.01
C PRO A 39 -2.21 -9.69 -9.86
N ALA A 40 -1.64 -9.15 -10.93
CA ALA A 40 -0.30 -8.56 -10.89
C ALA A 40 -0.25 -7.30 -10.03
N SER A 41 -1.27 -6.44 -10.13
CA SER A 41 -1.37 -5.22 -9.31
C SER A 41 -1.68 -5.56 -7.85
N LEU A 42 -2.50 -6.57 -7.59
CA LEU A 42 -2.75 -7.10 -6.24
C LEU A 42 -1.46 -7.62 -5.61
N GLN A 43 -0.67 -8.40 -6.35
CA GLN A 43 0.62 -8.90 -5.89
C GLN A 43 1.61 -7.76 -5.63
N GLN A 44 1.65 -6.73 -6.50
CA GLN A 44 2.50 -5.56 -6.29
C GLN A 44 2.09 -4.79 -5.01
N LEU A 45 0.79 -4.64 -4.77
CA LEU A 45 0.27 -4.00 -3.57
C LEU A 45 0.66 -4.80 -2.31
N GLN A 46 0.54 -6.13 -2.36
CA GLN A 46 0.95 -7.04 -1.30
C GLN A 46 2.44 -6.93 -0.97
N ASN A 47 3.30 -6.97 -1.99
CA ASN A 47 4.74 -6.81 -1.81
C ASN A 47 5.09 -5.49 -1.11
N GLN A 48 4.44 -4.39 -1.49
CA GLN A 48 4.68 -3.10 -0.84
C GLN A 48 4.25 -3.10 0.63
N ALA A 49 3.09 -3.67 0.94
CA ALA A 49 2.62 -3.79 2.33
C ALA A 49 3.51 -4.70 3.17
N ASP A 50 4.04 -5.78 2.59
CA ASP A 50 4.98 -6.68 3.23
C ASP A 50 6.30 -5.98 3.57
N THR A 51 6.77 -5.07 2.69
CA THR A 51 7.94 -4.20 2.97
C THR A 51 7.66 -3.06 3.95
N GLY A 52 6.44 -2.98 4.51
CA GLY A 52 6.07 -2.00 5.53
C GLY A 52 5.43 -0.71 5.00
N ASN A 53 5.07 -0.63 3.71
CA ASN A 53 4.32 0.51 3.20
C ASN A 53 2.92 0.53 3.86
N ARG A 54 2.68 1.54 4.71
CA ARG A 54 1.44 1.72 5.46
C ARG A 54 0.23 1.86 4.54
N ALA A 55 0.31 2.74 3.54
CA ALA A 55 -0.76 2.97 2.58
C ALA A 55 -1.09 1.70 1.79
N ALA A 56 -0.08 0.91 1.39
CA ALA A 56 -0.29 -0.36 0.71
C ALA A 56 -1.07 -1.36 1.59
N GLY A 57 -0.71 -1.45 2.88
CA GLY A 57 -1.44 -2.27 3.85
C GLY A 57 -2.89 -1.80 4.02
N TYR A 58 -3.12 -0.49 4.11
CA TYR A 58 -4.47 0.07 4.17
C TYR A 58 -5.30 -0.33 2.94
N TYR A 59 -4.75 -0.10 1.74
CA TYR A 59 -5.45 -0.41 0.50
C TYR A 59 -5.69 -1.90 0.29
N LEU A 60 -4.79 -2.79 0.71
CA LEU A 60 -5.09 -4.24 0.76
C LEU A 60 -6.27 -4.55 1.66
N GLY A 61 -6.34 -3.90 2.83
CA GLY A 61 -7.49 -4.01 3.72
C GLY A 61 -8.80 -3.71 2.99
N THR A 62 -8.82 -2.64 2.21
CA THR A 62 -10.02 -2.22 1.45
C THR A 62 -10.46 -3.22 0.38
N LEU A 63 -9.51 -3.92 -0.27
CA LEU A 63 -9.83 -4.93 -1.28
C LEU A 63 -10.43 -6.20 -0.68
N TYR A 64 -10.04 -6.55 0.55
CA TYR A 64 -10.61 -7.70 1.26
C TYR A 64 -11.85 -7.36 2.08
N ASP A 65 -12.18 -6.08 2.30
CA ASP A 65 -13.31 -5.65 3.12
C ASP A 65 -14.66 -6.02 2.46
N PRO A 66 -15.47 -6.91 3.07
CA PRO A 66 -16.75 -7.34 2.51
C PRO A 66 -17.81 -6.25 2.37
N ASP A 67 -17.70 -5.15 3.14
CA ASP A 67 -18.66 -4.04 3.07
C ASP A 67 -18.35 -3.09 1.92
N LEU A 68 -17.05 -2.90 1.61
CA LEU A 68 -16.62 -2.02 0.51
C LEU A 68 -16.78 -2.66 -0.87
N LYS A 69 -16.65 -3.99 -0.98
CA LYS A 69 -16.85 -4.77 -2.22
C LYS A 69 -16.00 -4.28 -3.40
N LEU A 70 -14.75 -3.91 -3.15
CA LEU A 70 -13.83 -3.39 -4.15
C LEU A 70 -13.03 -4.47 -4.87
N GLY A 71 -12.60 -5.53 -4.18
CA GLY A 71 -11.80 -6.60 -4.77
C GLY A 71 -12.65 -7.62 -5.54
N HIS A 72 -12.25 -7.95 -6.77
CA HIS A 72 -12.94 -8.95 -7.61
C HIS A 72 -12.10 -10.20 -7.92
N ILE A 73 -10.79 -10.16 -7.66
CA ILE A 73 -9.87 -11.29 -7.90
C ILE A 73 -10.07 -12.40 -6.85
N GLU A 74 -10.24 -12.00 -5.59
CA GLU A 74 -10.38 -12.91 -4.46
C GLU A 74 -11.68 -12.64 -3.71
N LYS A 75 -12.21 -13.66 -3.05
CA LYS A 75 -13.39 -13.49 -2.20
C LYS A 75 -13.06 -12.55 -1.03
N PRO A 76 -13.93 -11.56 -0.73
CA PRO A 76 -13.79 -10.73 0.46
C PRO A 76 -13.72 -11.57 1.73
N ASP A 77 -12.94 -11.10 2.71
CA ASP A 77 -12.65 -11.81 3.95
C ASP A 77 -12.31 -10.83 5.08
N TRP A 78 -13.19 -10.79 6.07
CA TRP A 78 -13.05 -9.93 7.24
C TRP A 78 -11.74 -10.12 8.01
N VAL A 79 -11.23 -11.36 8.08
CA VAL A 79 -10.00 -11.66 8.81
C VAL A 79 -8.81 -11.04 8.08
N ARG A 80 -8.77 -11.15 6.76
CA ARG A 80 -7.70 -10.56 5.93
C ARG A 80 -7.78 -9.05 5.90
N ALA A 81 -8.98 -8.47 5.74
CA ALA A 81 -9.17 -7.03 5.80
C ALA A 81 -8.65 -6.45 7.13
N THR A 82 -9.08 -7.06 8.24
CA THR A 82 -8.69 -6.64 9.59
C THR A 82 -7.20 -6.78 9.83
N TYR A 83 -6.58 -7.88 9.37
CA TYR A 83 -5.13 -8.08 9.46
C TYR A 83 -4.36 -6.94 8.79
N TRP A 84 -4.74 -6.56 7.56
CA TRP A 84 -4.06 -5.53 6.81
C TRP A 84 -4.27 -4.13 7.38
N TYR A 85 -5.49 -3.82 7.85
CA TYR A 85 -5.76 -2.57 8.58
C TYR A 85 -4.95 -2.46 9.88
N GLN A 86 -4.86 -3.55 10.65
CA GLN A 86 -4.07 -3.56 11.88
C GLN A 86 -2.58 -3.40 11.60
N ARG A 87 -2.05 -4.15 10.63
CA ARG A 87 -0.65 -4.07 10.23
C ARG A 87 -0.31 -2.68 9.70
N SER A 88 -1.20 -2.06 8.92
CA SER A 88 -1.06 -0.67 8.47
C SER A 88 -1.04 0.31 9.65
N ALA A 89 -1.94 0.16 10.63
CA ALA A 89 -1.94 0.98 11.83
C ALA A 89 -0.65 0.84 12.66
N GLN A 90 -0.09 -0.37 12.73
CA GLN A 90 1.11 -0.68 13.52
C GLN A 90 2.42 -0.39 12.77
N SER A 91 2.35 -0.13 11.46
CA SER A 91 3.49 0.19 10.62
C SER A 91 3.99 1.60 10.95
N GLN A 92 5.18 1.63 11.55
CA GLN A 92 5.80 2.78 12.21
C GLN A 92 5.08 3.16 13.50
N LYS A 93 5.86 3.50 14.54
CA LYS A 93 5.34 4.14 15.75
C LYS A 93 4.40 5.23 15.26
N ASP A 94 3.12 5.13 15.63
CA ASP A 94 2.11 6.19 15.56
C ASP A 94 0.76 5.87 14.86
N PRO A 95 -0.08 4.94 15.35
CA PRO A 95 -1.53 5.09 15.22
C PRO A 95 -2.13 5.93 16.38
N VAL A 96 -1.38 6.13 17.47
CA VAL A 96 -1.84 6.74 18.73
C VAL A 96 -1.54 8.25 18.83
N THR A 97 -0.46 8.74 18.22
CA THR A 97 -0.01 10.14 18.22
C THR A 97 -0.50 10.98 17.01
N CYS A 98 -0.89 10.41 15.86
CA CYS A 98 -1.51 11.12 14.71
C CYS A 98 -3.02 11.33 14.92
N TYR A 99 -3.69 10.43 15.64
CA TYR A 99 -5.13 10.52 15.96
C TYR A 99 -5.42 10.40 17.46
N PRO A 100 -4.83 11.26 18.32
CA PRO A 100 -4.86 11.10 19.78
C PRO A 100 -6.25 11.23 20.41
N ASN A 101 -7.22 11.84 19.71
CA ASN A 101 -8.57 12.09 20.22
C ASN A 101 -9.61 11.03 19.80
N LYS A 102 -9.25 10.05 18.95
CA LYS A 102 -10.16 8.96 18.57
C LYS A 102 -9.85 7.73 19.44
N ALA A 103 -10.55 7.61 20.56
CA ALA A 103 -10.45 6.53 21.57
C ALA A 103 -10.58 5.09 21.02
N VAL A 104 -10.94 4.94 19.74
CA VAL A 104 -11.16 3.70 19.00
C VAL A 104 -9.84 2.99 18.63
N ALA A 105 -8.70 3.69 18.61
CA ALA A 105 -7.42 3.15 18.11
C ALA A 105 -6.70 2.14 19.04
N GLN A 106 -7.19 1.85 20.25
CA GLN A 106 -6.48 1.00 21.21
C GLN A 106 -6.79 -0.49 21.10
N THR A 107 -7.81 -0.88 20.34
CA THR A 107 -8.16 -2.29 20.14
C THR A 107 -8.11 -2.67 18.66
N ALA A 108 -7.76 -3.93 18.41
CA ALA A 108 -7.82 -4.56 17.10
C ALA A 108 -9.13 -4.30 16.32
N ALA A 109 -10.27 -4.40 17.02
CA ALA A 109 -11.60 -4.18 16.45
C ALA A 109 -11.89 -2.70 16.17
N GLY A 110 -11.45 -1.82 17.08
CA GLY A 110 -11.59 -0.39 16.87
C GLY A 110 -10.74 0.11 15.70
N ILE A 111 -9.49 -0.33 15.59
CA ILE A 111 -8.61 0.00 14.45
C ILE A 111 -9.28 -0.39 13.13
N GLY A 112 -9.80 -1.62 13.01
CA GLY A 112 -10.49 -2.05 11.80
C GLY A 112 -11.73 -1.21 11.46
N THR A 113 -12.53 -0.84 12.47
CA THR A 113 -13.72 -0.01 12.28
C THR A 113 -13.36 1.40 11.81
N TRP A 114 -12.29 1.97 12.36
CA TRP A 114 -11.81 3.30 11.98
C TRP A 114 -11.37 3.34 10.52
N TRP A 115 -10.46 2.44 10.11
CA TRP A 115 -9.97 2.40 8.74
C TRP A 115 -11.07 2.14 7.71
N ARG A 116 -12.11 1.38 8.06
CA ARG A 116 -13.28 1.22 7.19
C ARG A 116 -14.04 2.53 7.00
N THR A 117 -14.24 3.28 8.09
CA THR A 117 -14.91 4.60 8.03
C THR A 117 -14.12 5.55 7.14
N GLU A 118 -12.81 5.60 7.30
CA GLU A 118 -11.94 6.40 6.42
C GLU A 118 -12.05 5.91 4.97
N ALA A 119 -12.03 4.60 4.71
CA ALA A 119 -12.20 4.09 3.34
C ALA A 119 -13.54 4.50 2.71
N GLU A 120 -14.64 4.48 3.46
CA GLU A 120 -15.94 4.95 2.99
C GLU A 120 -15.97 6.45 2.69
N GLU A 121 -15.25 7.26 3.47
CA GLU A 121 -15.12 8.71 3.23
C GLU A 121 -14.29 9.01 1.98
N ASN A 122 -13.21 8.25 1.74
CA ASN A 122 -12.40 8.36 0.53
C ASN A 122 -13.21 8.08 -0.74
N LEU A 123 -14.08 7.07 -0.70
CA LEU A 123 -14.96 6.74 -1.83
C LEU A 123 -15.96 7.87 -2.14
N LYS A 124 -16.23 8.78 -1.19
CA LYS A 124 -17.11 9.94 -1.37
C LYS A 124 -16.38 11.18 -1.88
N ASN A 125 -15.15 11.02 -2.40
CA ASN A 125 -14.23 12.10 -2.76
C ASN A 125 -13.84 13.00 -1.56
N GLY A 126 -13.95 12.50 -0.33
CA GLY A 126 -13.35 13.14 0.82
C GLY A 126 -11.84 12.92 0.75
N ASP A 127 -11.06 14.00 0.74
CA ASP A 127 -9.62 13.91 0.94
C ASP A 127 -9.40 13.56 2.42
N ASN A 128 -9.28 12.28 2.72
CA ASN A 128 -8.79 11.84 4.02
C ASN A 128 -7.40 11.27 3.85
N ASP A 129 -6.69 11.23 4.96
CA ASP A 129 -5.25 11.06 4.96
C ASP A 129 -4.79 9.70 4.37
N ASN A 130 -5.67 8.77 3.93
CA ASN A 130 -5.30 7.57 3.14
C ASN A 130 -4.24 6.65 3.81
N GLY A 131 -4.06 6.77 5.12
CA GLY A 131 -2.95 6.12 5.81
C GLY A 131 -1.63 6.91 5.79
N HIS A 132 -1.71 8.22 5.63
CA HIS A 132 -0.69 9.22 5.92
C HIS A 132 -0.96 9.87 7.28
N CYS A 133 0.11 10.38 7.88
CA CYS A 133 0.10 11.59 8.66
C CYS A 133 0.90 12.61 7.83
#